data_AF-A0A392NQE5-F1
#
_entry.id   AF-A0A392NQE5-F1
#
_cell.length_a   1.000
_cell.length_b   1.000
_cell.length_c   1.000
_cell.angle_alpha   90.00
_cell.angle_beta   90.00
_cell.angle_gamma   90.00
#
_symmetry.space_group_name_H-M   'P 1'
#
loop_
_entity.id
_entity.type
_entity.pdbx_description
1 polymer ?
#
loop_
_entity_poly.entity_id
_entity_poly.type
_entity_poly.pdbx_seq_one_letter_code
_entity_poly.pdbx_strand_id
1 'polypeptide(L)'
;KYVSTHDVGYWARSFLQDLERTCSDHARRRWWGIGFGLSFRVVALDPNFKKLSMEHIVSAYKRTKTRAILLDYDGTLMPQASIDKSPTSNSIKMLNSLCRDENNMVFLVSAKSRKTLAEWFSPCENLGIAAEHGYFLRLKRDAEWETCAPVTDSSWKLIAEPVMKLYTETTDGSTIEDKETALVWCYEDADPDFGSCQAKELLNHLESVLTNEPVTVKSGLNHVEVKPQ
;
A
#
# COMPACT_ATOMS: atom_id res chain seq x y z
N LYS A 1 18.42 -35.74 12.18
CA LYS A 1 17.22 -36.49 11.71
C LYS A 1 16.63 -35.91 10.43
N TYR A 2 16.43 -34.59 10.30
CA TYR A 2 15.87 -33.98 9.08
C TYR A 2 16.76 -34.19 7.84
N VAL A 3 18.07 -33.91 7.96
CA VAL A 3 19.07 -34.08 6.88
C VAL A 3 19.27 -35.55 6.47
N SER A 4 18.99 -36.50 7.37
CA SER A 4 19.12 -37.94 7.10
C SER A 4 17.89 -38.56 6.41
N THR A 5 16.76 -37.85 6.34
CA THR A 5 15.51 -38.34 5.72
C THR A 5 15.10 -37.55 4.47
N HIS A 6 15.78 -36.45 4.17
CA HIS A 6 15.51 -35.58 3.03
C HIS A 6 16.71 -35.64 2.08
N ASP A 7 16.75 -36.68 1.25
CA ASP A 7 17.75 -36.81 0.19
C ASP A 7 17.45 -35.85 -0.98
N VAL A 8 18.40 -35.73 -1.91
CA VAL A 8 18.26 -34.89 -3.11
C VAL A 8 17.01 -35.26 -3.92
N GLY A 9 16.61 -36.54 -3.94
CA GLY A 9 15.43 -37.01 -4.63
C GLY A 9 14.13 -36.62 -3.92
N TYR A 10 14.12 -36.53 -2.59
CA TYR A 10 13.01 -35.97 -1.82
C TYR A 10 12.89 -34.47 -2.06
N TRP A 11 14.01 -33.73 -1.99
CA TRP A 11 14.02 -32.29 -2.27
C TRP A 11 13.52 -31.98 -3.67
N ALA A 12 14.03 -32.68 -4.70
CA ALA A 12 13.63 -32.46 -6.09
C ALA A 12 12.13 -32.73 -6.31
N ARG A 13 11.59 -33.79 -5.69
CA ARG A 13 10.15 -34.10 -5.78
C ARG A 13 9.29 -33.07 -5.06
N SER A 14 9.68 -32.66 -3.85
CA SER A 14 8.97 -31.61 -3.12
C SER A 14 8.97 -30.31 -3.90
N PHE A 15 10.14 -29.88 -4.39
CA PHE A 15 10.28 -28.66 -5.18
C PHE A 15 9.44 -28.69 -6.46
N LEU A 16 9.45 -29.79 -7.21
CA LEU A 16 8.63 -29.91 -8.42
C LEU A 16 7.13 -29.92 -8.11
N GLN A 17 6.70 -30.56 -7.03
CA GLN A 17 5.30 -30.54 -6.59
C GLN A 17 4.86 -29.16 -6.11
N ASP A 18 5.72 -28.44 -5.39
CA ASP A 18 5.44 -27.09 -4.94
C ASP A 18 5.42 -26.10 -6.12
N LEU A 19 6.31 -26.30 -7.10
CA LEU A 19 6.31 -25.56 -8.36
C LEU A 19 5.02 -25.83 -9.16
N GLU A 20 4.61 -27.09 -9.31
CA GLU A 20 3.36 -27.46 -9.99
C GLU A 20 2.13 -26.88 -9.28
N ARG A 21 2.08 -26.95 -7.95
CA ARG A 21 1.00 -26.33 -7.15
C ARG A 21 0.97 -24.82 -7.33
N THR A 22 2.11 -24.14 -7.28
CA THR A 22 2.22 -22.69 -7.48
C THR A 22 1.82 -22.29 -8.91
N CYS A 23 2.10 -23.15 -9.90
CA CYS A 23 1.73 -22.95 -11.29
C CYS A 23 0.31 -23.40 -11.65
N SER A 24 -0.39 -24.15 -10.79
CA SER A 24 -1.72 -24.70 -11.07
C SER A 24 -2.77 -23.62 -11.37
N ASP A 25 -2.70 -22.48 -10.67
CA ASP A 25 -3.56 -21.32 -10.92
C ASP A 25 -3.05 -20.43 -12.07
N HIS A 26 -1.78 -20.54 -12.46
CA HIS A 26 -1.21 -19.75 -13.56
C HIS A 26 -1.82 -20.11 -14.92
N ALA A 27 -2.25 -21.36 -15.10
CA ALA A 27 -2.95 -21.80 -16.31
C ALA A 27 -4.33 -21.14 -16.50
N ARG A 28 -4.95 -20.67 -15.41
CA ARG A 28 -6.24 -19.97 -15.46
C ARG A 28 -6.10 -18.48 -15.72
N ARG A 29 -4.94 -17.88 -15.45
CA ARG A 29 -4.72 -16.44 -15.62
C ARG A 29 -4.55 -16.08 -17.10
N ARG A 30 -5.11 -14.94 -17.52
CA ARG A 30 -4.91 -14.40 -18.87
C ARG A 30 -3.65 -13.56 -18.91
N TRP A 31 -2.79 -13.83 -19.89
CA TRP A 31 -1.51 -13.15 -20.04
C TRP A 31 -1.65 -12.03 -21.05
N TRP A 32 -1.25 -10.81 -20.66
CA TRP A 32 -1.30 -9.63 -21.49
C TRP A 32 0.11 -9.08 -21.70
N GLY A 33 0.45 -8.80 -22.96
CA GLY A 33 1.62 -7.99 -23.30
C GLY A 33 1.29 -6.50 -23.15
N ILE A 34 2.04 -5.79 -22.32
CA ILE A 34 1.89 -4.34 -22.10
C ILE A 34 3.22 -3.67 -22.44
N GLY A 35 3.18 -2.59 -23.21
CA GLY A 35 4.36 -1.84 -23.65
C GLY A 35 4.83 -2.21 -25.06
N PHE A 36 5.90 -1.56 -25.51
CA PHE A 36 6.51 -1.77 -26.83
C PHE A 36 8.03 -1.73 -26.72
N GLY A 37 8.74 -2.55 -27.51
CA GLY A 37 10.20 -2.65 -27.49
C GLY A 37 10.74 -3.09 -26.13
N LEU A 38 11.77 -2.42 -25.63
CA LEU A 38 12.45 -2.74 -24.36
C LEU A 38 11.58 -2.50 -23.11
N SER A 39 10.42 -1.86 -23.25
CA SER A 39 9.46 -1.65 -22.15
C SER A 39 8.34 -2.70 -22.12
N PHE A 40 8.41 -3.71 -22.99
CA PHE A 40 7.42 -4.80 -23.01
C PHE A 40 7.47 -5.61 -21.71
N ARG A 41 6.30 -5.78 -21.09
CA ARG A 41 6.10 -6.60 -19.89
C ARG A 41 4.94 -7.55 -20.12
N VAL A 42 5.08 -8.78 -19.62
CA VAL A 42 3.98 -9.74 -19.58
C VAL A 42 3.34 -9.70 -18.20
N VAL A 43 2.03 -9.52 -18.14
CA VAL A 43 1.27 -9.48 -16.88
C VAL A 43 0.20 -10.54 -16.90
N ALA A 44 0.14 -11.35 -15.84
CA ALA A 44 -0.92 -12.31 -15.61
C ALA A 44 -2.07 -11.65 -14.85
N LEU A 45 -3.25 -11.60 -15.44
CA LEU A 45 -4.44 -10.96 -14.88
C LEU A 45 -5.57 -11.98 -14.70
N ASP A 46 -6.50 -11.65 -13.80
CA ASP A 46 -7.70 -12.44 -13.58
C ASP A 46 -8.50 -12.63 -14.90
N PRO A 47 -9.13 -13.80 -15.13
CA PRO A 47 -9.97 -14.03 -16.31
C PRO A 47 -11.04 -12.97 -16.57
N ASN A 48 -11.58 -12.38 -15.49
CA ASN A 48 -12.62 -11.37 -15.53
C ASN A 48 -12.08 -9.95 -15.66
N PHE A 49 -10.76 -9.77 -15.63
CA PHE A 49 -10.16 -8.46 -15.84
C PHE A 49 -10.47 -7.93 -17.24
N LYS A 50 -11.14 -6.78 -17.29
CA LYS A 50 -11.40 -6.05 -18.54
C LYS A 50 -10.52 -4.82 -18.55
N LYS A 51 -9.64 -4.74 -19.56
CA LYS A 51 -8.83 -3.55 -19.79
C LYS A 51 -9.75 -2.33 -19.96
N LEU A 52 -9.37 -1.24 -19.31
CA LEU A 52 -10.08 0.01 -19.35
C LEU A 52 -10.18 0.55 -20.79
N SER A 53 -11.40 0.85 -21.26
CA SER A 53 -11.63 1.41 -22.60
C SER A 53 -11.52 2.93 -22.57
N MET A 54 -10.46 3.46 -23.16
CA MET A 54 -10.21 4.91 -23.23
C MET A 54 -11.31 5.64 -24.00
N GLU A 55 -11.81 5.05 -25.08
CA GLU A 55 -12.91 5.64 -25.87
C GLU A 55 -14.18 5.80 -25.02
N HIS A 56 -14.51 4.76 -24.24
CA HIS A 56 -15.68 4.81 -23.37
C HIS A 56 -15.51 5.85 -22.26
N ILE A 57 -14.33 5.92 -21.61
CA ILE A 57 -14.07 6.92 -20.56
C ILE A 57 -14.12 8.32 -21.12
N VAL A 58 -13.45 8.59 -22.24
CA VAL A 58 -13.42 9.94 -22.82
C VAL A 58 -14.82 10.37 -23.23
N SER A 59 -15.62 9.47 -23.81
CA SER A 59 -17.02 9.73 -24.12
C SER A 59 -17.85 10.01 -22.84
N ALA A 60 -17.69 9.19 -21.80
CA ALA A 60 -18.36 9.37 -20.52
C ALA A 60 -18.00 10.69 -19.84
N TYR A 61 -16.70 10.99 -19.75
CA TYR A 61 -16.18 12.21 -19.17
C TYR A 61 -16.72 13.46 -19.86
N LYS A 62 -16.83 13.45 -21.20
CA LYS A 62 -17.34 14.58 -21.99
C LYS A 62 -18.85 14.81 -21.82
N ARG A 63 -19.65 13.75 -21.65
CA ARG A 63 -21.12 13.87 -21.55
C ARG A 63 -21.63 14.21 -20.15
N THR A 64 -20.85 13.90 -19.11
CA THR A 64 -21.26 14.11 -17.71
C THR A 64 -20.95 15.52 -17.21
N LYS A 65 -21.86 16.08 -16.42
CA LYS A 65 -21.75 17.43 -15.82
C LYS A 65 -21.28 17.44 -14.36
N THR A 66 -21.18 16.28 -13.73
CA THR A 66 -20.68 16.15 -12.36
C THR A 66 -19.90 14.84 -12.29
N ARG A 67 -18.61 14.92 -11.95
CA ARG A 67 -17.66 13.81 -12.05
C ARG A 67 -16.91 13.69 -10.73
N ALA A 68 -17.11 12.57 -10.05
CA ALA A 68 -16.26 12.17 -8.93
C ALA A 68 -15.08 11.37 -9.47
N ILE A 69 -13.86 11.79 -9.15
CA ILE A 69 -12.61 11.16 -9.58
C ILE A 69 -11.83 10.79 -8.31
N LEU A 70 -11.81 9.51 -7.99
CA LEU A 70 -11.13 8.95 -6.83
C LEU A 70 -9.83 8.31 -7.30
N LEU A 71 -8.70 8.83 -6.84
CA LEU A 71 -7.37 8.38 -7.23
C LEU A 71 -6.65 7.85 -6.02
N ASP A 72 -6.28 6.58 -6.07
CA ASP A 72 -5.33 6.01 -5.11
C ASP A 72 -3.93 6.60 -5.38
N TYR A 73 -3.17 6.87 -4.33
CA TYR A 73 -1.78 7.31 -4.46
C TYR A 73 -0.81 6.12 -4.41
N ASP A 74 -0.98 5.26 -3.41
CA ASP A 74 0.00 4.25 -2.98
C ASP A 74 0.06 3.08 -3.97
N GLY A 75 1.02 3.15 -4.89
CA GLY A 75 1.23 2.15 -5.95
C GLY A 75 0.48 2.44 -7.26
N THR A 76 -0.36 3.49 -7.26
CA THR A 76 -1.10 3.95 -8.45
C THR A 76 -0.45 5.20 -9.07
N LEU A 77 -0.33 6.30 -8.31
CA LEU A 77 0.33 7.53 -8.77
C LEU A 77 1.77 7.66 -8.26
N MET A 78 2.10 6.90 -7.21
CA MET A 78 3.43 6.81 -6.64
C MET A 78 4.40 6.10 -7.61
N PRO A 79 5.62 6.62 -7.81
CA PRO A 79 6.59 5.94 -8.67
C PRO A 79 7.03 4.62 -8.01
N GLN A 80 6.84 3.50 -8.73
CA GLN A 80 7.01 2.16 -8.14
C GLN A 80 8.47 1.78 -7.82
N ALA A 81 9.46 2.39 -8.47
CA ALA A 81 10.87 2.00 -8.36
C ALA A 81 11.76 3.07 -7.70
N SER A 82 11.17 4.11 -7.10
CA SER A 82 11.93 5.15 -6.41
C SER A 82 11.95 4.92 -4.91
N ILE A 83 13.11 5.22 -4.31
CA ILE A 83 13.27 5.39 -2.86
C ILE A 83 12.43 6.58 -2.40
N ASP A 84 12.45 7.67 -3.18
CA ASP A 84 11.59 8.82 -2.95
C ASP A 84 10.16 8.53 -3.42
N LYS A 85 9.25 8.36 -2.48
CA LYS A 85 7.82 8.12 -2.73
C LYS A 85 7.03 9.42 -2.95
N SER A 86 7.67 10.58 -3.01
CA SER A 86 7.02 11.88 -3.22
C SER A 86 6.43 12.03 -4.63
N PRO A 87 5.40 12.88 -4.82
CA PRO A 87 4.72 13.01 -6.11
C PRO A 87 5.63 13.69 -7.13
N THR A 88 5.64 13.16 -8.36
CA THR A 88 6.37 13.81 -9.45
C THR A 88 5.72 15.13 -9.87
N SER A 89 6.50 16.04 -10.45
CA SER A 89 5.98 17.29 -11.00
C SER A 89 4.90 17.09 -12.07
N ASN A 90 4.94 15.97 -12.80
CA ASN A 90 3.94 15.62 -13.79
C ASN A 90 2.62 15.20 -13.12
N SER A 91 2.69 14.41 -12.05
CA SER A 91 1.52 14.03 -11.25
C SER A 91 0.82 15.26 -10.68
N ILE A 92 1.58 16.20 -10.12
CA ILE A 92 1.04 17.48 -9.59
C ILE A 92 0.37 18.30 -10.70
N LYS A 93 1.01 18.45 -11.86
CA LYS A 93 0.42 19.17 -13.00
C LYS A 93 -0.90 18.54 -13.49
N MET A 94 -0.93 17.21 -13.56
CA MET A 94 -2.13 16.46 -13.97
C MET A 94 -3.27 16.66 -12.97
N LEU A 95 -3.00 16.51 -11.67
CA LEU A 95 -4.00 16.72 -10.62
C LEU A 95 -4.54 18.15 -10.65
N ASN A 96 -3.66 19.14 -10.74
CA ASN A 96 -4.08 20.54 -10.89
C ASN A 96 -4.92 20.78 -12.16
N SER A 97 -4.59 20.12 -13.28
CA SER A 97 -5.41 20.21 -14.49
C SER A 97 -6.80 19.60 -14.31
N LEU A 98 -6.93 18.51 -13.56
CA LEU A 98 -8.22 17.89 -13.27
C LEU A 98 -9.05 18.76 -12.30
N CYS A 99 -8.42 19.31 -11.26
CA CYS A 99 -9.08 20.15 -10.26
C CYS A 99 -9.47 21.55 -10.77
N ARG A 100 -8.98 21.98 -11.95
CA ARG A 100 -9.38 23.25 -12.59
C ARG A 100 -10.78 23.20 -13.21
N ASP A 101 -11.29 22.01 -13.51
CA ASP A 101 -12.62 21.86 -14.07
C ASP A 101 -13.64 21.79 -12.93
N GLU A 102 -14.53 22.77 -12.84
CA GLU A 102 -15.52 22.88 -11.76
C GLU A 102 -16.51 21.70 -11.72
N ASN A 103 -16.65 20.96 -12.82
CA ASN A 103 -17.48 19.76 -12.86
C ASN A 103 -16.77 18.53 -12.26
N ASN A 104 -15.49 18.66 -11.90
CA ASN A 104 -14.69 17.61 -11.28
C ASN A 104 -14.60 17.80 -9.77
N MET A 105 -14.94 16.74 -9.06
CA MET A 105 -14.59 16.53 -7.66
C MET A 105 -13.48 15.48 -7.62
N VAL A 106 -12.24 15.94 -7.42
CA VAL A 106 -11.05 15.07 -7.40
C VAL A 106 -10.65 14.80 -5.96
N PHE A 107 -10.55 13.51 -5.60
CA PHE A 107 -10.02 13.06 -4.33
C PHE A 107 -8.82 12.16 -4.53
N LEU A 108 -7.77 12.43 -3.76
CA LEU A 108 -6.64 11.55 -3.58
C LEU A 108 -6.84 10.73 -2.30
N VAL A 109 -6.80 9.40 -2.42
CA VAL A 109 -6.86 8.47 -1.29
C VAL A 109 -5.48 7.88 -1.08
N SER A 110 -4.98 7.88 0.16
CA SER A 110 -3.67 7.35 0.48
C SER A 110 -3.61 6.73 1.87
N ALA A 111 -2.71 5.77 2.03
CA ALA A 111 -2.30 5.16 3.29
C ALA A 111 -1.38 6.07 4.12
N LYS A 112 -0.83 7.14 3.52
CA LYS A 112 0.11 8.05 4.19
C LYS A 112 -0.59 8.96 5.19
N SER A 113 0.20 9.51 6.13
CA SER A 113 -0.28 10.43 7.15
C SER A 113 -0.77 11.74 6.55
N ARG A 114 -1.70 12.41 7.24
CA ARG A 114 -2.22 13.72 6.80
C ARG A 114 -1.12 14.79 6.69
N LYS A 115 -0.09 14.71 7.54
CA LYS A 115 1.06 15.63 7.52
C LYS A 115 1.86 15.48 6.23
N THR A 116 2.26 14.26 5.88
CA THR A 116 3.01 13.97 4.65
C THR A 116 2.23 14.40 3.42
N LEU A 117 0.94 14.07 3.35
CA LEU A 117 0.09 14.43 2.21
C LEU A 117 -0.16 15.94 2.11
N ALA A 118 -0.29 16.64 3.24
CA ALA A 118 -0.43 18.09 3.25
C ALA A 118 0.81 18.79 2.69
N GLU A 119 2.01 18.29 3.02
CA GLU A 119 3.29 18.79 2.51
C GLU A 119 3.43 18.50 1.01
N TRP A 120 3.28 17.24 0.60
CA TRP A 120 3.47 16.79 -0.77
C TRP A 120 2.50 17.41 -1.79
N PHE A 121 1.24 17.60 -1.40
CA PHE A 121 0.20 18.15 -2.26
C PHE A 121 -0.16 19.59 -1.94
N SER A 122 0.69 20.30 -1.19
CA SER A 122 0.58 21.75 -0.98
C SER A 122 0.41 22.59 -2.26
N PRO A 123 0.94 22.19 -3.44
CA PRO A 123 0.69 22.91 -4.70
C PRO A 123 -0.68 22.69 -5.33
N CYS A 124 -1.53 21.81 -4.77
CA CYS A 124 -2.85 21.47 -5.30
C CYS A 124 -3.96 22.07 -4.42
N GLU A 125 -4.49 23.23 -4.82
CA GLU A 125 -5.39 24.01 -3.96
C GLU A 125 -6.78 23.36 -3.80
N ASN A 126 -7.33 22.85 -4.91
CA ASN A 126 -8.68 22.30 -5.00
C ASN A 126 -8.71 20.76 -4.96
N LEU A 127 -7.65 20.13 -4.45
CA LEU A 127 -7.58 18.68 -4.33
C LEU A 127 -8.15 18.23 -2.98
N GLY A 128 -9.16 17.36 -3.04
CA GLY A 128 -9.61 16.61 -1.86
C GLY A 128 -8.59 15.54 -1.50
N ILE A 129 -8.30 15.35 -0.21
CA ILE A 129 -7.35 14.36 0.29
C ILE A 129 -8.00 13.52 1.37
N ALA A 130 -7.89 12.21 1.24
CA ALA A 130 -8.25 11.21 2.22
C ALA A 130 -6.97 10.51 2.69
N ALA A 131 -6.52 10.83 3.91
CA ALA A 131 -5.31 10.29 4.53
C ALA A 131 -5.63 9.07 5.40
N GLU A 132 -4.63 8.22 5.64
CA GLU A 132 -4.74 7.01 6.46
C GLU A 132 -5.96 6.16 6.08
N HIS A 133 -6.07 5.82 4.78
CA HIS A 133 -7.19 5.05 4.21
C HIS A 133 -8.57 5.70 4.40
N GLY A 134 -8.63 7.03 4.50
CA GLY A 134 -9.87 7.80 4.63
C GLY A 134 -10.31 8.04 6.06
N TYR A 135 -9.45 7.79 7.05
CA TYR A 135 -9.72 8.19 8.43
C TYR A 135 -9.76 9.71 8.59
N PHE A 136 -8.86 10.42 7.90
CA PHE A 136 -8.87 11.88 7.82
C PHE A 136 -9.21 12.33 6.41
N LEU A 137 -10.12 13.30 6.31
CA LEU A 137 -10.56 13.84 5.04
C LEU A 137 -10.40 15.36 5.04
N ARG A 138 -9.95 15.93 3.94
CA ARG A 138 -9.87 17.36 3.74
C ARG A 138 -10.31 17.70 2.32
N LEU A 139 -11.28 18.61 2.17
CA LEU A 139 -11.89 18.90 0.87
C LEU A 139 -11.02 19.74 -0.07
N LYS A 140 -10.13 20.57 0.48
CA LYS A 140 -9.22 21.46 -0.25
C LYS A 140 -8.06 21.87 0.64
N ARG A 141 -6.99 22.45 0.08
CA ARG A 141 -5.77 22.81 0.85
C ARG A 141 -6.07 23.61 2.12
N ASP A 142 -6.94 24.61 2.01
CA ASP A 142 -7.22 25.57 3.09
C ASP A 142 -8.44 25.16 3.95
N ALA A 143 -8.98 23.96 3.75
CA ALA A 143 -10.02 23.42 4.63
C ALA A 143 -9.39 22.71 5.83
N GLU A 144 -10.14 22.66 6.93
CA GLU A 144 -9.78 21.85 8.09
C GLU A 144 -9.86 20.36 7.76
N TRP A 145 -9.07 19.56 8.47
CA TRP A 145 -9.18 18.10 8.41
C TRP A 145 -10.39 17.65 9.21
N GLU A 146 -11.26 16.89 8.56
CA GLU A 146 -12.37 16.17 9.17
C GLU A 146 -11.89 14.77 9.56
N THR A 147 -12.25 14.33 10.77
CA THR A 147 -11.99 12.98 11.25
C THR A 147 -13.26 12.15 11.07
N CYS A 148 -13.19 11.14 10.20
CA CYS A 148 -14.37 10.36 9.80
C CYS A 148 -14.73 9.23 10.77
N ALA A 149 -13.85 8.93 11.73
CA ALA A 149 -14.02 7.88 12.73
C ALA A 149 -13.76 8.41 14.15
N PRO A 150 -14.34 7.79 15.19
CA PRO A 150 -14.14 8.23 16.56
C PRO A 150 -12.67 8.13 16.96
N VAL A 151 -12.18 9.16 17.66
CA VAL A 151 -10.81 9.18 18.18
C VAL A 151 -10.64 8.01 19.15
N THR A 152 -9.81 7.06 18.76
CA THR A 152 -9.44 5.91 19.59
C THR A 152 -8.31 6.30 20.54
N ASP A 153 -8.31 5.72 21.73
CA ASP A 153 -7.16 5.83 22.62
C ASP A 153 -5.89 5.34 21.90
N SER A 154 -4.83 6.12 22.00
CA SER A 154 -3.54 5.85 21.37
C SER A 154 -2.49 5.38 22.37
N SER A 155 -2.89 5.12 23.63
CA SER A 155 -2.04 4.59 24.70
C SER A 155 -1.30 3.31 24.30
N TRP A 156 -1.93 2.43 23.53
CA TRP A 156 -1.34 1.20 22.98
C TRP A 156 -0.08 1.46 22.14
N LYS A 157 0.09 2.63 21.53
CA LYS A 157 1.31 2.96 20.77
C LYS A 157 2.53 3.07 21.68
N LEU A 158 2.35 3.51 22.92
CA LEU A 158 3.44 3.57 23.91
C LEU A 158 3.98 2.18 24.26
N ILE A 159 3.17 1.14 24.02
CA ILE A 159 3.54 -0.26 24.21
C ILE A 159 4.11 -0.85 22.92
N ALA A 160 3.47 -0.57 21.78
CA ALA A 160 3.88 -1.11 20.48
C ALA A 160 5.18 -0.52 19.94
N GLU A 161 5.42 0.78 20.12
CA GLU A 161 6.56 1.50 19.55
C GLU A 161 7.91 0.99 20.09
N PRO A 162 8.12 0.75 21.41
CA PRO A 162 9.36 0.14 21.90
C PRO A 162 9.63 -1.25 21.32
N VAL A 163 8.57 -2.05 21.14
CA VAL A 163 8.69 -3.38 20.53
C VAL A 163 9.14 -3.22 19.08
N MET A 164 8.46 -2.40 18.27
CA MET A 164 8.86 -2.17 16.88
C MET A 164 10.29 -1.61 16.75
N LYS A 165 10.70 -0.70 17.64
CA LYS A 165 12.06 -0.14 17.66
C LYS A 165 13.12 -1.21 17.82
N LEU A 166 12.90 -2.20 18.68
CA LEU A 166 13.83 -3.34 18.84
C LEU A 166 14.03 -4.11 17.53
N TYR A 167 12.96 -4.35 16.78
CA TYR A 167 13.07 -5.03 15.48
C TYR A 167 13.67 -4.12 14.42
N THR A 168 13.45 -2.81 14.49
CA THR A 168 14.12 -1.85 13.59
C THR A 168 15.62 -1.78 13.82
N GLU A 169 16.07 -1.76 15.07
CA GLU A 169 17.50 -1.74 15.42
C GLU A 169 18.23 -3.03 15.02
N THR A 170 17.51 -4.15 14.93
CA THR A 170 18.07 -5.46 14.58
C THR A 170 17.85 -5.86 13.12
N THR A 171 17.16 -5.02 12.33
CA THR A 171 16.83 -5.30 10.94
C THR A 171 17.21 -4.12 10.04
N ASP A 172 18.39 -4.21 9.45
CA ASP A 172 18.87 -3.21 8.49
C ASP A 172 17.90 -3.05 7.31
N GLY A 173 17.63 -1.80 6.92
CA GLY A 173 16.67 -1.47 5.86
C GLY A 173 15.21 -1.41 6.31
N SER A 174 14.91 -1.71 7.59
CA SER A 174 13.55 -1.53 8.12
C SER A 174 13.32 -0.12 8.66
N THR A 175 12.07 0.31 8.68
CA THR A 175 11.64 1.64 9.14
C THR A 175 10.32 1.56 9.90
N ILE A 176 10.05 2.55 10.75
CA ILE A 176 8.76 2.69 11.45
C ILE A 176 8.07 3.94 10.90
N GLU A 177 6.84 3.78 10.43
CA GLU A 177 5.93 4.87 10.12
C GLU A 177 4.95 5.06 11.29
N ASP A 178 5.16 6.12 12.07
CA ASP A 178 4.19 6.59 13.07
C ASP A 178 3.10 7.42 12.39
N LYS A 179 1.94 6.80 12.20
CA LYS A 179 0.72 7.46 11.69
C LYS A 179 -0.15 7.83 12.87
N GLU A 180 -1.16 8.67 12.70
CA GLU A 180 -1.99 9.07 13.85
C GLU A 180 -2.90 7.94 14.35
N THR A 181 -3.35 7.06 13.45
CA THR A 181 -4.25 5.96 13.81
C THR A 181 -3.59 4.58 13.86
N ALA A 182 -2.39 4.47 13.29
CA ALA A 182 -1.71 3.20 13.13
C ALA A 182 -0.22 3.35 13.36
N LEU A 183 0.44 2.24 13.69
CA LEU A 183 1.89 2.14 13.71
C LEU A 183 2.29 1.05 12.73
N VAL A 184 3.18 1.37 11.79
CA VAL A 184 3.56 0.44 10.73
C VAL A 184 5.07 0.23 10.76
N TRP A 185 5.50 -1.02 10.82
CA TRP A 185 6.88 -1.42 10.62
C TRP A 185 7.05 -1.93 9.20
N CYS A 186 7.85 -1.22 8.40
CA CYS A 186 8.11 -1.53 7.00
C CYS A 186 9.49 -2.17 6.84
N TYR A 187 9.58 -3.24 6.06
CA TYR A 187 10.83 -3.97 5.79
C TYR A 187 11.06 -4.18 4.29
N GLU A 188 10.48 -3.30 3.45
CA GLU A 188 10.59 -3.36 1.99
C GLU A 188 12.05 -3.30 1.49
N ASP A 189 12.90 -2.51 2.16
CA ASP A 189 14.31 -2.33 1.83
C ASP A 189 15.26 -3.28 2.61
N ALA A 190 14.70 -4.17 3.45
CA ALA A 190 15.47 -5.18 4.16
C ALA A 190 15.73 -6.41 3.27
N ASP A 191 16.65 -7.28 3.69
CA ASP A 191 16.81 -8.59 3.06
C ASP A 191 15.46 -9.36 3.08
N PRO A 192 14.95 -9.89 1.95
CA PRO A 192 13.61 -10.45 1.88
C PRO A 192 13.38 -11.63 2.82
N ASP A 193 14.37 -12.50 2.97
CA ASP A 193 14.25 -13.70 3.79
C ASP A 193 14.35 -13.32 5.28
N PHE A 194 15.34 -12.50 5.63
CA PHE A 194 15.53 -12.03 7.01
C PHE A 194 14.38 -11.12 7.47
N GLY A 195 13.98 -10.15 6.66
CA GLY A 195 12.87 -9.24 6.92
C GLY A 195 11.56 -9.99 7.11
N SER A 196 11.28 -11.03 6.29
CA SER A 196 10.10 -11.87 6.48
C SER A 196 10.15 -12.69 7.78
N CYS A 197 11.32 -13.17 8.19
CA CYS A 197 11.48 -13.86 9.48
C CYS A 197 11.23 -12.89 10.65
N GLN A 198 11.85 -11.71 10.61
CA GLN A 198 11.69 -10.67 11.62
C GLN A 198 10.23 -10.19 11.72
N ALA A 199 9.53 -10.06 10.58
CA ALA A 199 8.12 -9.69 10.54
C ALA A 199 7.22 -10.69 11.29
N LYS A 200 7.48 -12.00 11.16
CA LYS A 200 6.72 -13.06 11.83
C LYS A 200 6.95 -13.03 13.35
N GLU A 201 8.19 -12.86 13.77
CA GLU A 201 8.53 -12.74 15.18
C GLU A 201 7.93 -11.46 15.79
N LEU A 202 8.02 -10.33 15.08
CA LEU A 202 7.42 -9.06 15.49
C LEU A 202 5.89 -9.19 15.62
N LEU A 203 5.22 -9.84 14.67
CA LEU A 203 3.78 -10.09 14.70
C LEU A 203 3.40 -10.84 15.99
N ASN A 204 4.03 -11.98 16.25
CA ASN A 204 3.76 -12.79 17.44
C ASN A 204 4.02 -12.00 18.74
N HIS A 205 5.10 -11.23 18.79
CA HIS A 205 5.46 -10.42 19.94
C HIS A 205 4.42 -9.32 20.20
N LEU A 206 4.01 -8.60 19.16
CA LEU A 206 2.97 -7.56 19.28
C LEU A 206 1.62 -8.16 19.67
N GLU A 207 1.21 -9.29 19.10
CA GLU A 207 -0.04 -9.97 19.49
C GLU A 207 -0.04 -10.37 20.98
N SER A 208 1.10 -10.85 21.48
CA SER A 208 1.26 -11.23 22.88
C SER A 208 1.24 -10.04 23.83
N VAL A 209 1.84 -8.91 23.44
CA VAL A 209 1.96 -7.73 24.33
C VAL A 209 0.68 -6.88 24.29
N LEU A 210 0.00 -6.84 23.15
CA LEU A 210 -1.22 -6.05 22.93
C LEU A 210 -2.51 -6.86 23.13
N THR A 211 -2.44 -8.06 23.72
CA THR A 211 -3.61 -8.94 23.91
C THR A 211 -4.76 -8.27 24.68
N ASN A 212 -4.45 -7.32 25.58
CA ASN A 212 -5.45 -6.62 26.40
C ASN A 212 -5.88 -5.27 25.82
N GLU A 213 -5.29 -4.84 24.70
CA GLU A 213 -5.58 -3.56 24.06
C GLU A 213 -6.62 -3.75 22.94
N PRO A 214 -7.47 -2.74 22.66
CA PRO A 214 -8.50 -2.82 21.62
C PRO A 214 -7.92 -2.61 20.21
N VAL A 215 -6.86 -3.35 19.87
CA VAL A 215 -6.12 -3.23 18.62
C VAL A 215 -6.04 -4.56 17.88
N THR A 216 -5.74 -4.48 16.59
CA THR A 216 -5.44 -5.62 15.72
C THR A 216 -4.06 -5.44 15.12
N VAL A 217 -3.25 -6.50 15.18
CA VAL A 217 -1.97 -6.58 14.48
C VAL A 217 -2.20 -7.35 13.17
N LYS A 218 -1.72 -6.81 12.05
CA LYS A 218 -1.83 -7.43 10.73
C LYS A 218 -0.50 -7.43 10.03
N SER A 219 -0.14 -8.55 9.42
CA SER A 219 0.97 -8.62 8.47
C SER A 219 0.45 -8.38 7.06
N GLY A 220 1.09 -7.44 6.34
CA GLY A 220 0.85 -7.15 4.94
C GLY A 220 2.09 -7.45 4.09
N LEU A 221 2.04 -7.08 2.81
CA LEU A 221 3.19 -7.24 1.91
C LEU A 221 4.31 -6.30 2.36
N ASN A 222 5.41 -6.88 2.87
CA ASN A 222 6.60 -6.17 3.33
C ASN A 222 6.37 -5.18 4.50
N HIS A 223 5.31 -5.38 5.29
CA HIS A 223 5.08 -4.58 6.49
C HIS A 223 4.26 -5.32 7.56
N VAL A 224 4.34 -4.84 8.81
CA VAL A 224 3.47 -5.20 9.93
C VAL A 224 2.78 -3.94 10.43
N GLU A 225 1.46 -3.94 10.51
CA GLU A 225 0.62 -2.81 10.92
C GLU A 225 -0.12 -3.14 12.22
N VAL A 226 -0.09 -2.22 13.18
CA VAL A 226 -0.97 -2.21 14.36
C VAL A 226 -1.96 -1.06 14.20
N LYS A 227 -3.25 -1.35 14.36
CA LYS A 227 -4.32 -0.36 14.33
C LYS A 227 -5.47 -0.73 15.26
N PRO A 228 -6.33 0.22 15.67
CA PRO A 228 -7.56 -0.08 16.40
C PRO A 228 -8.45 -1.09 15.69
N GLN A 229 -9.24 -1.83 16.46
CA GLN A 229 -10.24 -2.79 15.95
C GLN A 229 -11.36 -2.14 15.14
#